data_AF-A0A170WWA7-F1
#
_entry.id   AF-A0A170WWA7-F1
#
_cell.length_a   1.000
_cell.length_b   1.000
_cell.length_c   1.000
_cell.angle_alpha   90.00
_cell.angle_beta   90.00
_cell.angle_gamma   90.00
#
_symmetry.space_group_name_H-M   'P 1'
#
loop_
_entity.id
_entity.type
_entity.pdbx_description
1 polymer ?
#
loop_
_entity_poly.entity_id
_entity_poly.type
_entity_poly.pdbx_seq_one_letter_code
_entity_poly.pdbx_strand_id
1 'polypeptide(L)'
;VRRNAVLAIFTIYRNFGFLIPDAPELIAEFLESEQDMSCKRNAFLMLLHADQKSALAYLASCLDQVTTFGDILQLVIVELIYKVCHANPSERSKFIRCIYNLLNSSSPAVRYEAAGTLITLSNAPTAIKAAASCYIDLII
;
A
#
# COMPACT_ATOMS: atom_id res chain seq x y z
N VAL A 1 -22.88 0.73 0.34
CA VAL A 1 -23.06 2.03 -0.36
C VAL A 1 -21.78 2.88 -0.31
N ARG A 2 -21.23 3.20 0.86
CA ARG A 2 -19.99 4.00 1.04
C ARG A 2 -18.83 3.60 0.12
N ARG A 3 -18.49 2.32 0.07
CA ARG A 3 -17.46 1.75 -0.84
C ARG A 3 -17.63 2.17 -2.31
N ASN A 4 -18.87 2.18 -2.80
CA ASN A 4 -19.18 2.51 -4.19
C ASN A 4 -19.18 4.04 -4.40
N ALA A 5 -19.53 4.82 -3.38
CA ALA A 5 -19.43 6.27 -3.42
C ALA A 5 -17.97 6.72 -3.62
N VAL A 6 -17.03 6.11 -2.90
CA VAL A 6 -15.60 6.37 -3.07
C VAL A 6 -15.13 6.07 -4.51
N LEU A 7 -15.57 4.96 -5.10
CA LEU A 7 -15.24 4.63 -6.50
C LEU A 7 -15.87 5.61 -7.49
N ALA A 8 -17.09 6.07 -7.23
CA ALA A 8 -17.76 7.06 -8.06
C ALA A 8 -17.01 8.39 -8.00
N ILE A 9 -16.66 8.87 -6.80
CA ILE A 9 -15.85 10.09 -6.61
C ILE A 9 -14.50 9.94 -7.32
N PHE A 10 -13.81 8.81 -7.15
CA PHE A 10 -12.56 8.55 -7.84
C PHE A 10 -12.70 8.63 -9.37
N THR A 11 -13.76 8.02 -9.91
CA THR A 11 -14.02 8.01 -11.34
C THR A 11 -14.37 9.41 -11.86
N ILE A 12 -15.15 10.19 -11.11
CA ILE A 12 -15.48 11.57 -11.47
C ILE A 12 -14.21 12.43 -11.43
N TYR A 13 -13.43 12.38 -10.36
CA TYR A 13 -12.20 13.15 -10.23
C TYR A 13 -11.20 12.86 -11.34
N ARG A 14 -11.02 11.57 -11.67
CA ARG A 14 -10.07 11.15 -12.72
C ARG A 14 -10.45 11.65 -14.12
N ASN A 15 -11.73 11.74 -14.44
CA ASN A 15 -12.20 12.15 -15.77
C ASN A 15 -12.56 13.65 -15.84
N PHE A 16 -13.03 14.22 -14.73
CA PHE A 16 -13.61 15.56 -14.63
C PHE A 16 -13.21 16.22 -13.30
N GLY A 17 -11.90 16.32 -13.04
CA GLY A 17 -11.36 16.82 -11.76
C GLY A 17 -11.88 18.21 -11.35
N PHE A 18 -12.28 19.05 -12.31
CA PHE A 18 -12.85 20.37 -12.04
C PHE A 18 -14.24 20.32 -11.37
N LEU A 19 -14.97 19.19 -11.46
CA LEU A 19 -16.28 19.05 -10.82
C LEU A 19 -16.18 18.86 -9.31
N ILE A 20 -15.06 18.32 -8.83
CA ILE A 20 -14.81 18.06 -7.41
C ILE A 20 -13.31 18.21 -7.13
N PRO A 21 -12.75 19.42 -7.21
CA PRO A 21 -11.30 19.62 -7.11
C PRO A 21 -10.72 19.22 -5.73
N ASP A 22 -11.57 19.25 -4.70
CA ASP A 22 -11.32 18.92 -3.30
C ASP A 22 -11.50 17.42 -2.98
N ALA A 23 -11.80 16.57 -3.97
CA ALA A 23 -11.99 15.14 -3.77
C ALA A 23 -10.87 14.43 -2.99
N PRO A 24 -9.58 14.71 -3.24
CA PRO A 24 -8.49 14.09 -2.49
C PRO A 24 -8.55 14.42 -0.99
N GLU A 25 -8.86 15.67 -0.64
CA GLU A 25 -8.95 16.12 0.76
C GLU A 25 -10.14 15.42 1.46
N LEU A 26 -11.31 15.44 0.84
CA LEU A 26 -12.51 14.77 1.37
C LEU A 26 -12.30 13.27 1.60
N ILE A 27 -11.56 12.61 0.71
CA ILE A 27 -11.29 11.17 0.79
C ILE A 27 -10.21 10.87 1.83
N ALA A 28 -9.25 11.77 2.05
CA ALA A 28 -8.30 11.65 3.14
C ALA A 28 -9.00 11.73 4.50
N GLU A 29 -9.87 12.72 4.73
CA GLU A 29 -10.67 12.84 5.95
C GLU A 29 -11.57 11.62 6.18
N PHE A 30 -12.20 11.13 5.11
CA PHE A 30 -12.99 9.90 5.15
C PHE A 30 -12.15 8.67 5.53
N LEU A 31 -10.93 8.57 4.99
CA LEU A 31 -10.04 7.43 5.24
C LEU A 31 -9.57 7.34 6.71
N GLU A 32 -9.38 8.48 7.36
CA GLU A 32 -9.01 8.56 8.79
C GLU A 32 -10.14 8.11 9.72
N SER A 33 -11.38 8.45 9.39
CA SER A 33 -12.56 8.18 10.23
C SER A 33 -13.22 6.83 9.97
N GLU A 34 -13.01 6.24 8.79
CA GLU A 34 -13.65 4.98 8.40
C GLU A 34 -13.14 3.79 9.21
N GLN A 35 -13.99 2.79 9.40
CA GLN A 35 -13.68 1.53 10.08
C GLN A 35 -13.79 0.33 9.15
N ASP A 36 -14.62 0.42 8.11
CA ASP A 36 -14.79 -0.65 7.13
C ASP A 36 -13.57 -0.80 6.22
N MET A 37 -12.93 -1.96 6.27
CA MET A 37 -11.72 -2.26 5.50
C MET A 37 -11.92 -2.19 3.98
N SER A 38 -13.12 -2.50 3.49
CA SER A 38 -13.43 -2.43 2.05
C SER A 38 -13.51 -0.98 1.56
N CYS A 39 -14.06 -0.10 2.39
CA CYS A 39 -14.11 1.34 2.15
C CYS A 39 -12.72 1.98 2.26
N LYS A 40 -11.95 1.65 3.31
CA LYS A 40 -10.55 2.11 3.47
C LYS A 40 -9.69 1.77 2.26
N ARG A 41 -9.79 0.53 1.76
CA ARG A 41 -9.07 0.10 0.57
C ARG A 41 -9.36 0.99 -0.64
N ASN A 42 -10.63 1.27 -0.91
CA ASN A 42 -11.00 2.09 -2.06
C ASN A 42 -10.58 3.56 -1.90
N ALA A 43 -10.66 4.09 -0.69
CA ALA A 43 -10.25 5.47 -0.38
C ALA A 43 -8.74 5.62 -0.52
N PHE A 44 -7.98 4.68 0.05
CA PHE A 44 -6.53 4.62 -0.11
C PHE A 44 -6.11 4.48 -1.58
N LEU A 45 -6.78 3.61 -2.34
CA LEU A 45 -6.51 3.44 -3.77
C LEU A 45 -6.79 4.72 -4.56
N MET A 46 -7.85 5.47 -4.23
CA MET A 46 -8.11 6.76 -4.84
C MET A 46 -6.99 7.76 -4.51
N LEU A 47 -6.61 7.90 -3.24
CA LEU A 47 -5.50 8.79 -2.84
C LEU A 47 -4.21 8.42 -3.53
N LEU A 48 -3.93 7.13 -3.72
CA LEU A 48 -2.75 6.66 -4.44
C LEU A 48 -2.60 7.28 -5.84
N HIS A 49 -3.73 7.43 -6.54
CA HIS A 49 -3.78 7.95 -7.89
C HIS A 49 -3.95 9.47 -7.96
N ALA A 50 -4.64 10.05 -6.98
CA ALA A 50 -5.01 11.47 -6.97
C ALA A 50 -4.03 12.35 -6.17
N ASP A 51 -3.59 11.88 -5.00
CA ASP A 51 -2.63 12.56 -4.13
C ASP A 51 -1.75 11.56 -3.35
N GLN A 52 -0.63 11.21 -3.98
CA GLN A 52 0.34 10.28 -3.42
C GLN A 52 0.94 10.77 -2.09
N LYS A 53 1.00 12.08 -1.84
CA LYS A 53 1.55 12.62 -0.58
C LYS A 53 0.64 12.28 0.59
N SER A 54 -0.67 12.50 0.44
CA SER A 54 -1.65 12.13 1.47
C SER A 54 -1.74 10.62 1.66
N ALA A 55 -1.66 9.82 0.59
CA ALA A 55 -1.59 8.36 0.69
C ALA A 55 -0.36 7.90 1.51
N LEU A 56 0.80 8.52 1.28
CA LEU A 56 2.02 8.23 2.04
C LEU A 56 1.93 8.64 3.51
N ALA A 57 1.35 9.80 3.79
CA ALA A 57 1.12 10.26 5.16
C ALA A 57 0.22 9.29 5.93
N TYR A 58 -0.87 8.83 5.30
CA TYR A 58 -1.73 7.81 5.88
C TYR A 58 -1.02 6.47 6.07
N LEU A 59 -0.28 6.00 5.06
CA LEU A 59 0.45 4.74 5.19
C LEU A 59 1.45 4.81 6.37
N ALA A 60 2.17 5.92 6.50
CA ALA A 60 3.12 6.13 7.59
C ALA A 60 2.46 6.07 8.98
N SER A 61 1.22 6.54 9.13
CA SER A 61 0.50 6.50 10.41
C SER A 61 0.01 5.10 10.78
N CYS A 62 -0.14 4.20 9.82
CA CYS A 62 -0.62 2.84 10.05
C CYS A 62 0.39 1.72 9.71
N LEU A 63 1.69 2.04 9.55
CA LEU A 63 2.73 1.08 9.11
C LEU A 63 2.79 -0.20 9.97
N ASP A 64 2.65 -0.06 11.28
CA ASP A 64 2.71 -1.20 12.21
C ASP A 64 1.47 -2.11 12.12
N GLN A 65 0.36 -1.62 11.57
CA GLN A 65 -0.91 -2.34 11.47
C GLN A 65 -1.10 -3.04 10.12
N VAL A 66 -0.21 -2.80 9.14
CA VAL A 66 -0.36 -3.31 7.77
C VAL A 66 -0.54 -4.83 7.71
N THR A 67 0.08 -5.58 8.63
CA THR A 67 -0.07 -7.05 8.71
C THR A 67 -1.49 -7.51 9.08
N THR A 68 -2.29 -6.65 9.69
CA THR A 68 -3.69 -6.92 10.06
C THR A 68 -4.67 -6.63 8.92
N PHE A 69 -4.21 -5.95 7.88
CA PHE A 69 -5.05 -5.60 6.74
C PHE A 69 -5.35 -6.81 5.85
N GLY A 70 -6.45 -6.73 5.10
CA GLY A 70 -6.77 -7.72 4.09
C GLY A 70 -5.69 -7.79 3.00
N ASP A 71 -5.50 -8.97 2.43
CA ASP A 71 -4.52 -9.28 1.38
C ASP A 71 -4.52 -8.30 0.21
N ILE A 72 -5.69 -7.91 -0.31
CA ILE A 72 -5.79 -6.95 -1.42
C ILE A 72 -5.16 -5.60 -1.03
N LEU A 73 -5.41 -5.13 0.19
CA LEU A 73 -4.84 -3.86 0.65
C LEU A 73 -3.33 -3.99 0.89
N GLN A 74 -2.88 -5.12 1.44
CA GLN A 74 -1.44 -5.41 1.59
C GLN A 74 -0.73 -5.38 0.24
N LEU A 75 -1.29 -6.00 -0.81
CA LEU A 75 -0.72 -5.99 -2.16
C LEU A 75 -0.59 -4.57 -2.72
N VAL A 76 -1.64 -3.75 -2.59
CA VAL A 76 -1.61 -2.34 -3.03
C VAL A 76 -0.54 -1.54 -2.27
N ILE A 77 -0.37 -1.80 -0.97
CA ILE A 77 0.67 -1.16 -0.14
C ILE A 77 2.07 -1.59 -0.58
N VAL A 78 2.31 -2.86 -0.88
CA VAL A 78 3.60 -3.35 -1.38
C VAL A 78 3.95 -2.67 -2.70
N GLU A 79 2.98 -2.58 -3.63
CA GLU A 79 3.16 -1.88 -4.91
C GLU A 79 3.48 -0.39 -4.70
N LEU A 80 2.81 0.28 -3.76
CA LEU A 80 3.12 1.67 -3.41
C LEU A 80 4.54 1.81 -2.86
N ILE A 81 4.93 0.98 -1.89
CA ILE A 81 6.25 1.02 -1.29
C ILE A 81 7.32 0.85 -2.37
N TYR A 82 7.13 -0.10 -3.29
CA TYR A 82 8.01 -0.30 -4.44
C TYR A 82 8.16 0.99 -5.26
N LYS A 83 7.04 1.59 -5.70
CA LYS A 83 7.06 2.81 -6.54
C LYS A 83 7.74 3.99 -5.83
N VAL A 84 7.43 4.19 -4.55
CA VAL A 84 7.95 5.32 -3.76
C VAL A 84 9.44 5.17 -3.51
N CYS A 85 9.90 3.97 -3.15
CA CYS A 85 11.30 3.73 -2.88
C CYS A 85 12.17 3.67 -4.15
N HIS A 86 11.54 3.41 -5.30
CA HIS A 86 12.17 3.54 -6.61
C HIS A 86 12.32 5.01 -7.00
N ALA A 87 11.26 5.81 -6.85
CA ALA A 87 11.29 7.25 -7.15
C ALA A 87 12.14 8.05 -6.15
N ASN A 88 12.12 7.67 -4.86
CA ASN A 88 12.83 8.35 -3.79
C ASN A 88 13.55 7.35 -2.84
N PRO A 89 14.81 7.02 -3.13
CA PRO A 89 15.59 6.06 -2.33
C PRO A 89 15.75 6.40 -0.85
N SER A 90 15.57 7.66 -0.42
CA SER A 90 15.69 8.06 0.99
C SER A 90 14.60 7.45 1.88
N GLU A 91 13.46 7.06 1.30
CA GLU A 91 12.32 6.51 2.02
C GLU A 91 12.47 5.01 2.36
N ARG A 92 13.44 4.32 1.74
CA ARG A 92 13.64 2.86 1.87
C ARG A 92 13.69 2.40 3.32
N SER A 93 14.45 3.10 4.15
CA SER A 93 14.64 2.74 5.56
C SER A 93 13.34 2.77 6.37
N LYS A 94 12.36 3.61 5.98
CA LYS A 94 11.07 3.70 6.67
C LYS A 94 10.19 2.49 6.39
N PHE A 95 10.25 1.95 5.17
CA PHE A 95 9.36 0.88 4.72
C PHE A 95 9.96 -0.53 4.82
N ILE A 96 11.27 -0.66 4.94
CA ILE A 96 11.94 -1.98 4.92
C ILE A 96 11.42 -2.92 6.02
N ARG A 97 11.14 -2.40 7.22
CA ARG A 97 10.56 -3.17 8.33
C ARG A 97 9.15 -3.68 8.01
N CYS A 98 8.33 -2.86 7.36
CA CYS A 98 6.98 -3.24 6.94
C CYS A 98 7.04 -4.40 5.93
N ILE A 99 7.91 -4.30 4.93
CA ILE A 99 8.11 -5.37 3.93
C ILE A 99 8.59 -6.67 4.58
N TYR A 100 9.53 -6.60 5.53
CA TYR A 100 9.95 -7.77 6.30
C TYR A 100 8.79 -8.45 7.04
N ASN A 101 7.91 -7.67 7.66
CA ASN A 101 6.74 -8.21 8.35
C ASN A 101 5.79 -8.91 7.36
N LEU A 102 5.64 -8.36 6.16
CA LEU A 102 4.76 -8.92 5.12
C LEU A 102 5.26 -10.23 4.51
N LEU A 103 6.54 -10.59 4.66
CA LEU A 103 7.04 -11.94 4.30
C LEU A 103 6.36 -13.06 5.10
N ASN A 104 5.79 -12.73 6.27
CA ASN A 104 5.04 -13.65 7.13
C ASN A 104 3.52 -13.48 6.99
N SER A 105 3.03 -12.78 5.96
CA SER A 105 1.59 -12.66 5.70
C SER A 105 0.98 -14.06 5.47
N SER A 106 -0.29 -14.23 5.85
CA SER A 106 -1.03 -15.47 5.57
C SER A 106 -1.34 -15.67 4.09
N SER A 107 -1.25 -14.61 3.28
CA SER A 107 -1.51 -14.66 1.84
C SER A 107 -0.24 -14.99 1.05
N PRO A 108 -0.19 -16.10 0.29
CA PRO A 108 0.95 -16.44 -0.55
C PRO A 108 1.30 -15.35 -1.58
N ALA A 109 0.29 -14.66 -2.12
CA ALA A 109 0.48 -13.58 -3.08
C ALA A 109 1.19 -12.38 -2.43
N VAL A 110 0.80 -12.00 -1.21
CA VAL A 110 1.45 -10.91 -0.47
C VAL A 110 2.91 -11.26 -0.16
N ARG A 111 3.16 -12.50 0.29
CA ARG A 111 4.51 -12.98 0.57
C ARG A 111 5.41 -12.91 -0.68
N TYR A 112 4.89 -13.35 -1.83
CA TYR A 112 5.60 -13.32 -3.11
C TYR A 112 5.99 -11.89 -3.52
N GLU A 113 5.04 -10.96 -3.49
CA GLU A 113 5.28 -9.55 -3.86
C GLU A 113 6.19 -8.84 -2.85
N ALA A 114 6.03 -9.13 -1.55
CA ALA A 114 6.89 -8.58 -0.50
C ALA A 114 8.35 -9.05 -0.67
N ALA A 115 8.58 -10.32 -1.02
CA ALA A 115 9.91 -10.85 -1.28
C ALA A 115 10.58 -10.15 -2.49
N GLY A 116 9.83 -9.93 -3.58
CA GLY A 116 10.36 -9.25 -4.77
C GLY A 116 10.67 -7.78 -4.50
N THR A 117 9.79 -7.13 -3.74
CA THR A 117 9.99 -5.75 -3.30
C THR A 117 11.21 -5.64 -2.36
N LEU A 118 11.41 -6.58 -1.43
CA LEU A 118 12.54 -6.59 -0.51
C LEU A 118 13.89 -6.61 -1.23
N ILE A 119 14.04 -7.46 -2.24
CA ILE A 119 15.28 -7.56 -3.03
C ILE A 119 15.55 -6.26 -3.80
N THR A 120 14.50 -5.58 -4.27
CA THR A 120 14.64 -4.28 -4.93
C THR A 120 15.06 -3.18 -3.96
N LEU A 121 14.60 -3.24 -2.71
CA LEU A 121 14.87 -2.24 -1.68
C LEU A 121 16.27 -2.39 -1.06
N SER A 122 16.80 -3.61 -0.99
CA SER A 122 18.03 -3.91 -0.24
C SER A 122 18.87 -5.01 -0.87
N ASN A 123 20.16 -4.71 -1.06
CA ASN A 123 21.19 -5.67 -1.46
C ASN A 123 21.88 -6.34 -0.26
N ALA A 124 21.37 -6.14 0.96
CA ALA A 124 21.96 -6.76 2.15
C ALA A 124 21.83 -8.29 2.06
N PRO A 125 22.89 -9.06 2.39
CA PRO A 125 22.84 -10.52 2.34
C PRO A 125 21.69 -11.13 3.16
N THR A 126 21.32 -10.48 4.28
CA THR A 126 20.19 -10.88 5.12
C THR A 126 18.83 -10.69 4.44
N ALA A 127 18.67 -9.63 3.63
CA ALA A 127 17.45 -9.36 2.87
C ALA A 127 17.29 -10.35 1.71
N ILE A 128 18.36 -10.57 0.95
CA ILE A 128 18.40 -11.54 -0.14
C ILE A 128 18.09 -12.94 0.38
N LYS A 129 18.70 -13.35 1.50
CA LYS A 129 18.43 -14.65 2.13
C LYS A 129 16.98 -14.79 2.56
N ALA A 130 16.40 -13.77 3.21
CA ALA A 130 15.01 -13.81 3.65
C ALA A 130 14.02 -13.93 2.48
N ALA A 131 14.23 -13.15 1.41
CA ALA A 131 13.39 -13.23 0.22
C ALA A 131 13.53 -14.58 -0.50
N ALA A 132 14.75 -15.10 -0.64
CA ALA A 132 14.99 -16.42 -1.24
C ALA A 132 14.32 -17.55 -0.43
N SER A 133 14.47 -17.54 0.90
CA SER A 133 13.76 -18.48 1.78
C SER A 133 12.25 -18.38 1.61
N CYS A 134 11.70 -17.16 1.54
CA CYS A 134 10.27 -16.97 1.32
C CYS A 134 9.80 -17.55 -0.02
N TYR A 135 10.57 -17.39 -1.10
CA TYR A 135 10.22 -17.99 -2.39
C TYR A 135 10.28 -19.52 -2.37
N ILE A 136 11.26 -20.10 -1.67
CA ILE A 136 11.36 -21.56 -1.48
C ILE A 136 10.14 -22.07 -0.69
N ASP A 137 9.75 -21.39 0.38
CA ASP A 137 8.59 -21.78 1.18
C ASP A 137 7.25 -21.67 0.42
N LEU A 138 7.20 -20.89 -0.67
CA LEU A 138 6.00 -20.70 -1.49
C LEU A 138 5.85 -21.76 -2.60
N ILE A 139 6.96 -22.41 -3.01
CA ILE A 139 6.95 -23.38 -4.10
C ILE A 139 6.71 -24.83 -3.62
N ILE A 140 6.87 -25.07 -2.31
CA ILE A 140 6.64 -26.36 -1.64
C ILE A 140 5.17 -26.44 -1.21
#